data_AF-A0A526PI32-F1
#
_entry.id   AF-A0A526PI32-F1
#
_cell.length_a   1.000
_cell.length_b   1.000
_cell.length_c   1.000
_cell.angle_alpha   90.00
_cell.angle_beta   90.00
_cell.angle_gamma   90.00
#
_symmetry.space_group_name_H-M   'P 1'
#
loop_
_entity.id
_entity.type
_entity.pdbx_description
1 polymer ?
#
loop_
_entity_poly.entity_id
_entity_poly.type
_entity_poly.pdbx_seq_one_letter_code
_entity_poly.pdbx_strand_id
1 'polypeptide(L)'
;MPLVGDALEAAKEALRLTKGPMLFPRYGVEGGNTNASAVLMKHVRKITDDAKKVVHSLRHNMKDRLILTGVETGLQNLILGHTLGGERERYGGPEARLEHATRAMRKAIT
;
A
#
# COMPACT_ATOMS: atom_id res chain seq x y z
N MET A 1 5.27 4.11 -4.54
CA MET A 1 3.83 4.17 -4.23
C MET A 1 3.59 5.32 -3.29
N PRO A 2 2.61 6.20 -3.55
CA PRO A 2 2.36 7.36 -2.70
C PRO A 2 1.65 6.96 -1.40
N LEU A 3 2.15 7.46 -0.27
CA LEU A 3 1.47 7.39 1.01
C LEU A 3 0.64 8.67 1.18
N VAL A 4 -0.60 8.53 1.64
CA VAL A 4 -1.54 9.63 1.88
C VAL A 4 -2.30 9.40 3.18
N GLY A 5 -2.87 10.47 3.76
CA GLY A 5 -3.64 10.40 5.01
C GLY A 5 -2.84 9.77 6.16
N ASP A 6 -3.51 8.93 6.97
CA ASP A 6 -2.92 8.26 8.13
C ASP A 6 -1.68 7.44 7.80
N ALA A 7 -1.61 6.84 6.60
CA ALA A 7 -0.46 6.06 6.19
C ALA A 7 0.81 6.93 6.02
N LEU A 8 0.66 8.17 5.56
CA LEU A 8 1.77 9.11 5.44
C LEU A 8 2.26 9.55 6.82
N GLU A 9 1.34 9.89 7.72
CA GLU A 9 1.69 10.34 9.07
C GLU A 9 2.32 9.21 9.90
N ALA A 10 1.76 7.99 9.84
CA ALA A 10 2.34 6.82 10.50
C ALA A 10 3.75 6.49 9.97
N ALA A 11 3.98 6.64 8.66
CA ALA A 11 5.31 6.43 8.10
C ALA A 11 6.32 7.50 8.56
N LYS A 12 5.91 8.78 8.63
CA LYS A 12 6.74 9.85 9.18
C LYS A 12 7.09 9.60 10.65
N GLU A 13 6.13 9.16 11.45
CA GLU A 13 6.36 8.81 12.85
C GLU A 13 7.35 7.65 12.97
N ALA A 14 7.12 6.56 12.23
CA ALA A 14 8.02 5.41 12.22
C ALA A 14 9.44 5.78 11.78
N LEU A 15 9.60 6.70 10.81
CA LEU A 15 10.90 7.21 10.37
C LEU A 15 11.67 7.95 11.47
N ARG A 16 10.98 8.64 12.38
CA ARG A 16 11.63 9.30 13.53
C ARG A 16 12.12 8.31 14.58
N LEU A 17 11.55 7.10 14.61
CA LEU A 17 11.85 6.07 15.61
C LEU A 17 12.94 5.10 15.15
N THR A 18 13.11 4.91 13.85
CA THR A 18 14.17 4.03 13.33
C THR A 18 15.52 4.76 13.24
N LYS A 19 16.60 4.01 13.43
CA LYS A 19 17.99 4.50 13.29
C LYS A 19 18.77 3.77 12.19
N GLY A 20 18.12 2.83 11.51
CA GLY A 20 18.77 1.93 10.55
C GLY A 20 18.04 1.89 9.20
N PRO A 21 18.52 1.06 8.26
CA PRO A 21 17.99 1.02 6.90
C PRO A 21 16.56 0.48 6.80
N MET A 22 16.11 -0.26 7.83
CA MET A 22 14.76 -0.84 7.88
C MET A 22 13.84 0.01 8.74
N LEU A 23 12.63 0.28 8.26
CA LEU A 23 11.61 1.01 9.04
C LEU A 23 11.16 0.23 10.28
N PHE A 24 11.12 -1.10 10.18
CA PHE A 24 10.76 -2.02 11.27
C PHE A 24 11.90 -3.01 11.54
N PRO A 25 13.02 -2.59 12.16
CA PRO A 25 14.23 -3.41 12.25
C PRO A 25 14.05 -4.73 13.01
N ARG A 26 13.08 -4.80 13.93
CA ARG A 26 12.76 -6.05 14.66
C ARG A 26 12.14 -7.13 13.76
N TYR A 27 11.49 -6.75 12.67
CA TYR A 27 10.68 -7.64 11.83
C TYR A 27 11.13 -7.66 10.37
N GLY A 28 11.95 -6.69 9.97
CA GLY A 28 12.52 -6.60 8.64
C GLY A 28 13.92 -7.19 8.62
N VAL A 29 14.10 -8.18 7.75
CA VAL A 29 15.42 -8.68 7.36
C VAL A 29 15.52 -8.61 5.84
N GLU A 30 16.74 -8.55 5.31
CA GLU A 30 16.93 -8.59 3.86
C GLU A 30 16.31 -9.88 3.28
N GLY A 31 15.48 -9.74 2.24
CA GLY A 31 14.74 -10.86 1.65
C GLY A 31 13.60 -11.45 2.51
N GLY A 32 13.40 -11.00 3.76
CA GLY A 32 12.39 -11.56 4.67
C GLY A 32 11.24 -10.60 4.97
N ASN A 33 10.07 -10.85 4.36
CA ASN A 33 8.85 -10.05 4.51
C ASN A 33 7.77 -10.69 5.42
N THR A 34 7.98 -11.95 5.82
CA THR A 34 6.97 -12.77 6.51
C THR A 34 6.76 -12.32 7.96
N ASN A 35 7.83 -11.97 8.68
CA ASN A 35 7.76 -11.54 10.08
C ASN A 35 6.94 -10.26 10.26
N ALA A 36 7.14 -9.25 9.40
CA ALA A 36 6.36 -8.01 9.45
C ALA A 36 4.86 -8.27 9.21
N SER A 37 4.53 -9.12 8.22
CA SER A 37 3.14 -9.49 7.92
C SER A 37 2.48 -10.28 9.05
N ALA A 38 3.21 -11.19 9.68
CA ALA A 38 2.72 -11.96 10.82
C ALA A 38 2.40 -11.06 12.03
N VAL A 39 3.23 -10.05 12.30
CA VAL A 39 2.97 -9.07 13.36
C VAL A 39 1.75 -8.21 13.04
N LEU A 40 1.65 -7.71 11.81
CA LEU A 40 0.45 -6.97 11.36
C LEU A 40 -0.83 -7.80 11.53
N MET A 41 -0.77 -9.11 11.24
CA MET A 41 -1.91 -10.02 11.43
C MET A 41 -2.36 -10.10 12.90
N LYS A 42 -1.43 -10.04 13.87
CA LYS A 42 -1.78 -9.97 15.30
C LYS A 42 -2.58 -8.71 15.63
N HIS A 43 -2.29 -7.58 14.99
CA HIS A 43 -3.07 -6.36 15.17
C HIS A 43 -4.45 -6.47 14.53
N VAL A 44 -4.56 -7.06 13.34
CA VAL A 44 -5.86 -7.32 12.69
C VAL A 44 -6.76 -8.20 13.57
N ARG A 45 -6.21 -9.23 14.22
CA ARG A 45 -6.96 -10.11 15.13
C ARG A 45 -7.45 -9.43 16.41
N LYS A 46 -6.94 -8.25 16.75
CA LYS A 46 -7.51 -7.43 17.85
C LYS A 46 -8.79 -6.69 17.43
N ILE A 47 -9.04 -6.60 16.12
CA ILE A 47 -10.18 -5.85 15.56
C ILE A 47 -11.28 -6.80 15.07
N THR A 48 -10.90 -8.01 14.62
CA THR A 48 -11.87 -8.98 14.08
C THR A 48 -11.39 -10.43 14.18
N ASP A 49 -12.33 -11.31 14.55
CA ASP A 49 -12.14 -12.76 14.59
C ASP A 49 -12.53 -13.46 13.27
N ASP A 50 -12.97 -12.71 12.25
CA ASP A 50 -13.30 -13.27 10.94
C ASP A 50 -12.05 -13.84 10.26
N ALA A 51 -12.04 -15.16 10.07
CA ALA A 51 -10.96 -15.90 9.44
C ALA A 51 -10.67 -15.43 8.00
N LYS A 52 -11.66 -14.88 7.29
CA LYS A 52 -11.50 -14.33 5.93
C LYS A 52 -10.77 -13.00 5.90
N LYS A 53 -10.74 -12.26 7.03
CA LYS A 53 -10.03 -10.98 7.16
C LYS A 53 -8.57 -11.27 7.51
N VAL A 54 -7.72 -11.27 6.49
CA VAL A 54 -6.26 -11.48 6.60
C VAL A 54 -5.49 -10.30 6.01
N VAL A 55 -4.17 -10.23 6.20
CA VAL A 55 -3.35 -9.13 5.64
C VAL A 55 -3.57 -8.94 4.12
N HIS A 56 -3.70 -10.04 3.36
CA HIS A 56 -3.99 -9.95 1.92
C HIS A 56 -5.35 -9.30 1.61
N SER A 57 -6.34 -9.47 2.48
CA SER A 57 -7.66 -8.84 2.33
C SER A 57 -7.61 -7.31 2.43
N LEU A 58 -6.61 -6.74 3.11
CA LEU A 58 -6.40 -5.28 3.14
C LEU A 58 -6.09 -4.75 1.74
N ARG A 59 -5.29 -5.49 0.97
CA ARG A 59 -4.96 -5.15 -0.41
C ARG A 59 -6.18 -5.28 -1.34
N HIS A 60 -7.01 -6.30 -1.13
CA HIS A 60 -8.28 -6.41 -1.84
C HIS A 60 -9.21 -5.23 -1.53
N ASN A 61 -9.34 -4.83 -0.27
CA ASN A 61 -10.15 -3.67 0.09
C ASN A 61 -9.67 -2.39 -0.59
N MET A 62 -8.36 -2.18 -0.70
CA MET A 62 -7.80 -1.06 -1.46
C MET A 62 -8.20 -1.12 -2.94
N LYS A 63 -8.12 -2.31 -3.57
CA LYS A 63 -8.59 -2.49 -4.95
C LYS A 63 -10.07 -2.11 -5.09
N ASP A 64 -10.91 -2.58 -4.17
CA ASP A 64 -12.34 -2.30 -4.21
C ASP A 64 -12.63 -0.79 -4.06
N ARG A 65 -11.92 -0.09 -3.16
CA ARG A 65 -12.03 1.37 -3.02
C ARG A 65 -11.63 2.12 -4.28
N LEU A 66 -10.56 1.68 -4.96
CA LEU A 66 -10.14 2.27 -6.23
C LEU A 66 -11.20 2.07 -7.33
N ILE A 67 -11.84 0.89 -7.37
CA ILE A 67 -12.95 0.60 -8.31
C ILE A 67 -14.16 1.49 -7.99
N LEU A 68 -14.58 1.55 -6.72
CA LEU A 68 -15.75 2.32 -6.29
C LEU A 68 -15.61 3.82 -6.58
N THR A 69 -14.37 4.31 -6.59
CA THR A 69 -14.06 5.71 -6.90
C THR A 69 -13.76 5.95 -8.38
N GLY A 70 -13.94 4.94 -9.24
CA GLY A 70 -13.78 5.07 -10.68
C GLY A 70 -12.34 5.36 -11.13
N VAL A 71 -11.34 4.88 -10.39
CA VAL A 71 -9.94 4.95 -10.82
C VAL A 71 -9.72 3.97 -11.97
N GLU A 72 -9.03 4.40 -13.02
CA GLU A 72 -8.74 3.55 -14.19
C GLU A 72 -7.88 2.33 -13.83
N THR A 73 -8.14 1.18 -14.46
CA THR A 73 -7.44 -0.09 -14.26
C THR A 73 -5.91 0.02 -14.33
N GLY A 74 -5.36 0.79 -15.27
CA GLY A 74 -3.91 0.97 -15.36
C GLY A 74 -3.32 1.62 -14.12
N LEU A 75 -4.03 2.61 -13.55
CA LEU A 75 -3.62 3.29 -12.32
C LEU A 75 -3.86 2.41 -11.08
N GLN A 76 -4.91 1.59 -11.07
CA GLN A 76 -5.10 0.55 -10.04
C GLN A 76 -3.93 -0.43 -10.03
N ASN A 77 -3.54 -0.93 -11.21
CA ASN A 77 -2.44 -1.88 -11.37
C ASN A 77 -1.10 -1.25 -10.97
N LEU A 78 -0.86 0.01 -11.36
CA LEU A 78 0.30 0.77 -10.92
C LEU A 78 0.35 0.87 -9.39
N ILE A 79 -0.76 1.22 -8.74
CA ILE A 79 -0.86 1.36 -7.28
C ILE A 79 -0.63 0.03 -6.56
N LEU A 80 -1.20 -1.04 -7.09
CA LEU A 80 -1.15 -2.36 -6.49
C LEU A 80 0.13 -3.13 -6.84
N GLY A 81 0.93 -2.66 -7.80
CA GLY A 81 2.14 -3.33 -8.27
C GLY A 81 1.86 -4.58 -9.12
N HIS A 82 0.77 -4.57 -9.89
CA HIS A 82 0.54 -5.59 -10.91
C HIS A 82 1.29 -5.24 -12.20
N THR A 83 1.69 -6.27 -12.95
CA THR A 83 2.27 -6.09 -14.28
C THR A 83 1.30 -5.32 -15.18
N LEU A 84 1.80 -4.24 -15.80
CA LEU A 84 1.07 -3.44 -16.77
C LEU A 84 1.04 -4.21 -18.10
N GLY A 85 -0.15 -4.61 -18.52
CA GLY A 85 -0.36 -5.52 -19.65
C GLY A 85 -0.32 -4.85 -21.02
N GLY A 86 -0.23 -3.51 -21.09
CA GLY A 86 -0.30 -2.77 -22.35
C GLY A 86 0.71 -1.61 -22.48
N GLU A 87 1.01 -1.25 -23.73
CA GLU A 87 1.94 -0.15 -24.09
C GLU A 87 1.47 1.23 -23.61
N ARG A 88 0.15 1.49 -23.60
CA ARG A 88 -0.44 2.76 -23.15
C ARG A 88 -0.20 3.06 -21.66
N GLU A 89 0.00 2.02 -20.85
CA GLU A 89 0.20 2.14 -19.40
C GLU A 89 1.64 2.55 -19.02
N ARG A 90 2.54 2.72 -19.99
CA ARG A 90 3.96 3.09 -19.77
C ARG A 90 4.29 4.57 -20.04
N TYR A 91 3.33 5.37 -20.49
CA TYR A 91 3.56 6.80 -20.75
C TYR A 91 3.59 7.62 -19.44
N GLY A 92 4.51 8.59 -19.39
CA GLY A 92 4.69 9.48 -18.24
C GLY A 92 5.95 9.16 -17.42
N GLY A 93 6.75 10.19 -17.15
CA GLY A 93 7.93 10.09 -16.28
C GLY A 93 7.58 9.67 -14.85
N PRO A 94 8.59 9.33 -14.02
CA PRO A 94 8.40 8.99 -12.61
C PRO A 94 7.52 9.99 -11.84
N GLU A 95 7.69 11.28 -12.09
CA GLU A 95 6.96 12.38 -11.44
C GLU A 95 5.48 12.38 -11.82
N ALA A 96 5.18 12.24 -13.12
CA ALA A 96 3.81 12.14 -13.60
C ALA A 96 3.11 10.92 -12.99
N ARG A 97 3.78 9.76 -12.99
CA ARG A 97 3.24 8.53 -12.38
C ARG A 97 2.98 8.71 -10.88
N LEU A 98 3.87 9.39 -10.16
CA LEU A 98 3.68 9.68 -8.73
C LEU A 98 2.47 10.61 -8.50
N GLU A 99 2.34 11.68 -9.28
CA GLU A 99 1.23 12.63 -9.17
C GLU A 99 -0.11 11.97 -9.47
N HIS A 100 -0.20 11.21 -10.57
CA HIS A 100 -1.40 10.46 -10.92
C HIS A 100 -1.77 9.44 -9.82
N ALA A 101 -0.81 8.66 -9.34
CA ALA A 101 -1.06 7.71 -8.26
C ALA A 101 -1.48 8.41 -6.95
N THR A 102 -0.91 9.59 -6.65
CA THR A 102 -1.26 10.35 -5.44
C THR A 102 -2.69 10.83 -5.49
N ARG A 103 -3.13 11.38 -6.63
CA ARG A 103 -4.52 11.82 -6.83
C ARG A 103 -5.51 10.66 -6.70
N ALA A 104 -5.21 9.51 -7.31
CA ALA A 104 -6.04 8.31 -7.18
C ALA A 104 -6.11 7.79 -5.74
N MET A 105 -4.98 7.74 -5.03
CA MET A 105 -4.95 7.33 -3.63
C MET A 105 -5.76 8.27 -2.72
N ARG A 106 -5.67 9.59 -2.93
CA ARG A 106 -6.50 10.56 -2.20
C ARG A 106 -7.98 10.32 -2.46
N LYS A 107 -8.36 10.11 -3.72
CA LYS A 107 -9.75 9.81 -4.10
C LYS A 107 -10.29 8.55 -3.41
N ALA A 108 -9.49 7.51 -3.29
CA ALA A 108 -9.90 6.21 -2.73
C ALA A 108 -9.98 6.15 -1.19
N ILE A 109 -9.44 7.15 -0.48
CA ILE A 109 -9.36 7.18 1.00
C ILE A 109 -10.30 8.25 1.59
N THR A 110 -10.92 9.07 0.75
CA THR A 110 -11.96 10.04 1.14
C THR A 110 -13.32 9.33 1.23
#